data_AF-A0A953R1I0-F1
#
_entry.id   AF-A0A953R1I0-F1
#
_cell.length_a   1.000
_cell.length_b   1.000
_cell.length_c   1.000
_cell.angle_alpha   90.00
_cell.angle_beta   90.00
_cell.angle_gamma   90.00
#
_symmetry.space_group_name_H-M   'P 1'
#
loop_
_entity.id
_entity.type
_entity.pdbx_description
1 polymer ?
#
loop_
_entity_poly.entity_id
_entity_poly.type
_entity_poly.pdbx_seq_one_letter_code
_entity_poly.pdbx_strand_id
1 'polypeptide(L)'
;MRRRASLWAIGAAALVGFSPVSRAQPAAAAAFPKDVYPDSGFRLPLLQRDQLDDQGKKLYDEATRQDGRNIVGLRGPTGMRLYSPKVGELQRQLNQALRFESGISGTMRELAILVTARETNSQFEWAAHQPIALREGLSQSTIDVVKFRRTTAGLPEPEAVVIQLGRQIFGAKKVTPDIFARALKLCGPRGLFNLVALMGAYSSTAALLTAFDMQLPPGEKPPLPLP
;
A
#
# COMPACT_ATOMS: atom_id res chain seq x y z
N MET A 1 -74.82 -12.11 -40.67
CA MET A 1 -73.60 -12.61 -41.34
C MET A 1 -72.48 -11.61 -41.14
N ARG A 2 -71.32 -12.10 -40.69
CA ARG A 2 -70.14 -11.34 -40.28
C ARG A 2 -69.41 -10.72 -41.49
N ARG A 3 -68.91 -9.50 -41.32
CA ARG A 3 -67.58 -9.00 -41.75
C ARG A 3 -67.52 -7.50 -41.49
N ARG A 4 -66.86 -7.09 -40.39
CA ARG A 4 -66.41 -5.71 -40.18
C ARG A 4 -64.89 -5.71 -40.15
N ALA A 5 -64.35 -4.79 -40.94
CA ALA A 5 -62.95 -4.67 -41.28
C ALA A 5 -62.12 -4.13 -40.11
N SER A 6 -60.88 -4.62 -40.04
CA SER A 6 -59.84 -4.21 -39.13
C SER A 6 -59.26 -2.86 -39.58
N LEU A 7 -59.29 -1.86 -38.70
CA LEU A 7 -58.50 -0.63 -38.82
C LEU A 7 -57.55 -0.58 -37.63
N TRP A 8 -56.25 -0.65 -37.93
CA TRP A 8 -55.17 -0.43 -36.99
C TRP A 8 -55.01 1.08 -36.77
N ALA A 9 -55.19 1.54 -35.55
CA ALA A 9 -54.76 2.88 -35.11
C ALA A 9 -53.49 2.71 -34.27
N ILE A 10 -52.39 3.28 -34.77
CA ILE A 10 -51.08 3.36 -34.11
C ILE A 10 -51.16 4.49 -33.07
N GLY A 11 -51.14 4.14 -31.79
CA GLY A 11 -51.05 5.07 -30.66
C GLY A 11 -49.59 5.35 -30.29
N ALA A 12 -49.28 6.63 -30.12
CA ALA A 12 -47.94 7.21 -29.93
C ALA A 12 -47.13 6.62 -28.76
N ALA A 13 -45.88 6.25 -29.04
CA ALA A 13 -44.87 5.97 -28.02
C ALA A 13 -44.32 7.28 -27.46
N ALA A 14 -44.40 7.44 -26.13
CA ALA A 14 -43.75 8.52 -25.40
C ALA A 14 -42.22 8.39 -25.52
N LEU A 15 -41.58 9.42 -26.09
CA LEU A 15 -40.13 9.57 -26.08
C LEU A 15 -39.66 9.87 -24.65
N VAL A 16 -39.13 8.85 -23.97
CA VAL A 16 -38.37 9.02 -22.74
C VAL A 16 -37.06 9.71 -23.11
N GLY A 17 -36.93 10.98 -22.74
CA GLY A 17 -35.70 11.74 -22.91
C GLY A 17 -34.56 11.12 -22.11
N PHE A 18 -33.55 10.60 -22.80
CA PHE A 18 -32.27 10.27 -22.18
C PHE A 18 -31.55 11.58 -21.86
N SER A 19 -31.59 12.00 -20.59
CA SER A 19 -30.63 12.98 -20.09
C SER A 19 -29.23 12.36 -20.20
N PRO A 20 -28.25 12.99 -20.88
CA PRO A 20 -26.90 12.49 -20.89
C PRO A 20 -26.38 12.55 -19.45
N VAL A 21 -26.04 11.39 -18.89
CA VAL A 21 -25.25 11.30 -17.66
C VAL A 21 -23.99 12.11 -17.91
N SER A 22 -23.86 13.24 -17.23
CA SER A 22 -22.67 14.08 -17.27
C SER A 22 -21.50 13.22 -16.87
N ARG A 23 -20.69 12.81 -17.86
CA ARG A 23 -19.43 12.11 -17.63
C ARG A 23 -18.56 13.11 -16.89
N ALA A 24 -18.38 12.92 -15.58
CA ALA A 24 -17.47 13.74 -14.80
C ALA A 24 -16.14 13.79 -15.56
N GLN A 25 -15.67 15.00 -15.88
CA GLN A 25 -14.35 15.17 -16.44
C GLN A 25 -13.36 14.49 -15.48
N PRO A 26 -12.42 13.66 -15.98
CA PRO A 26 -11.35 13.18 -15.14
C PRO A 26 -10.66 14.42 -14.58
N ALA A 27 -10.62 14.54 -13.24
CA ALA A 27 -9.84 15.57 -12.59
C ALA A 27 -8.45 15.52 -13.21
N ALA A 28 -7.99 16.65 -13.77
CA ALA A 28 -6.64 16.75 -14.32
C ALA A 28 -5.69 16.18 -13.28
N ALA A 29 -4.96 15.11 -13.63
CA ALA A 29 -3.99 14.50 -12.73
C ALA A 29 -3.09 15.63 -12.25
N ALA A 30 -3.02 15.85 -10.93
CA ALA A 30 -2.14 16.86 -10.38
C ALA A 30 -0.74 16.59 -10.92
N ALA A 31 -0.18 17.57 -11.63
CA ALA A 31 1.18 17.47 -12.12
C ALA A 31 2.09 17.22 -10.90
N PHE A 32 3.07 16.32 -11.04
CA PHE A 32 4.02 16.06 -9.96
C PHE A 32 4.74 17.35 -9.52
N PRO A 33 5.26 17.40 -8.28
CA PRO A 33 6.14 18.47 -7.84
C PRO A 33 7.28 18.73 -8.85
N LYS A 34 7.78 19.97 -8.91
CA LYS A 34 8.76 20.39 -9.93
C LYS A 34 10.10 19.65 -9.83
N ASP A 35 10.43 19.13 -8.66
CA ASP A 35 11.62 18.36 -8.35
C ASP A 35 11.43 16.83 -8.47
N VAL A 36 10.24 16.38 -8.90
CA VAL A 36 9.92 14.98 -9.16
C VAL A 36 9.98 14.67 -10.64
N TYR A 37 10.66 13.59 -11.00
CA TYR A 37 10.79 13.15 -12.38
C TYR A 37 9.53 12.38 -12.83
N PRO A 38 8.89 12.74 -13.96
CA PRO A 38 7.67 12.08 -14.42
C PRO A 38 7.78 10.59 -14.79
N ASP A 39 8.96 10.15 -15.19
CA ASP A 39 9.23 8.76 -15.58
C ASP A 39 9.28 7.82 -14.36
N SER A 40 9.84 8.31 -13.25
CA SER A 40 10.07 7.55 -12.01
C SER A 40 8.98 7.76 -10.95
N GLY A 41 8.41 8.97 -10.86
CA GLY A 41 7.50 9.38 -9.79
C GLY A 41 8.22 9.73 -8.48
N PHE A 42 9.54 9.96 -8.50
CA PHE A 42 10.33 10.42 -7.35
C PHE A 42 11.46 11.38 -7.79
N ARG A 43 12.23 11.91 -6.83
CA ARG A 43 13.25 12.96 -7.03
C ARG A 43 14.50 12.56 -7.82
N LEU A 44 14.53 11.36 -8.38
CA LEU A 44 15.63 10.86 -9.20
C LEU A 44 15.07 10.26 -10.49
N PRO A 45 15.77 10.39 -11.63
CA PRO A 45 15.30 9.84 -12.91
C PRO A 45 15.19 8.31 -12.88
N LEU A 46 14.42 7.73 -13.79
CA LEU A 46 14.36 6.28 -13.87
C LEU A 46 15.59 5.72 -14.61
N LEU A 47 16.42 4.97 -13.89
CA LEU A 47 17.59 4.30 -14.48
C LEU A 47 17.17 3.31 -15.55
N GLN A 48 17.82 3.38 -16.71
CA GLN A 48 17.63 2.46 -17.82
C GLN A 48 18.49 1.22 -17.64
N ARG A 49 18.03 0.09 -18.16
CA ARG A 49 18.69 -1.21 -17.98
C ARG A 49 20.16 -1.23 -18.46
N ASP A 50 20.47 -0.50 -19.53
CA ASP A 50 21.81 -0.41 -20.13
C ASP A 50 22.79 0.45 -19.32
N GLN A 51 22.28 1.27 -18.40
CA GLN A 51 23.07 2.08 -17.46
C GLN A 51 23.52 1.29 -16.23
N LEU A 52 23.06 0.05 -16.06
CA LEU A 52 23.27 -0.75 -14.87
C LEU A 52 24.40 -1.77 -15.03
N ASP A 53 25.07 -2.07 -13.93
CA ASP A 53 25.95 -3.24 -13.82
C ASP A 53 25.14 -4.56 -13.88
N ASP A 54 25.83 -5.70 -13.86
CA ASP A 54 25.16 -7.00 -13.96
C ASP A 54 24.19 -7.28 -12.80
N GLN A 55 24.45 -6.73 -11.62
CA GLN A 55 23.55 -6.87 -10.47
C GLN A 55 22.30 -6.01 -10.66
N GLY A 56 22.47 -4.76 -11.07
CA GLY A 56 21.38 -3.84 -11.36
C GLY A 56 20.51 -4.34 -12.51
N LYS A 57 21.10 -4.91 -13.57
CA LYS A 57 20.35 -5.54 -14.67
C LYS A 57 19.45 -6.67 -14.17
N LYS A 58 19.95 -7.53 -13.27
CA LYS A 58 19.14 -8.61 -12.66
C LYS A 58 17.97 -8.05 -11.85
N LEU A 59 18.23 -7.03 -11.01
CA LEU A 59 17.17 -6.36 -10.25
C LEU A 59 16.13 -5.69 -11.15
N TYR A 60 16.59 -5.02 -12.21
CA TYR A 60 15.73 -4.38 -13.21
C TYR A 60 14.83 -5.40 -13.91
N ASP A 61 15.42 -6.52 -14.38
CA ASP A 61 14.69 -7.58 -15.07
C ASP A 61 13.66 -8.22 -14.15
N GLU A 62 14.01 -8.47 -12.88
CA GLU A 62 13.07 -8.94 -11.87
C GLU A 62 11.93 -7.94 -11.63
N ALA A 63 12.24 -6.65 -11.52
CA ALA A 63 11.26 -5.59 -11.25
C ALA A 63 10.23 -5.41 -12.38
N THR A 64 10.63 -5.71 -13.61
CA THR A 64 9.84 -5.47 -14.84
C THR A 64 9.12 -6.71 -15.38
N ARG A 65 9.37 -7.89 -14.78
CA ARG A 65 8.61 -9.11 -15.06
C ARG A 65 7.11 -8.85 -14.89
N GLN A 66 6.35 -9.20 -15.93
CA GLN A 66 4.89 -9.09 -15.96
C GLN A 66 4.23 -10.32 -15.34
N ASP A 67 4.67 -10.73 -14.15
CA ASP A 67 4.17 -11.93 -13.43
C ASP A 67 3.25 -11.59 -12.25
N GLY A 68 2.90 -10.31 -12.09
CA GLY A 68 2.02 -9.82 -11.02
C GLY A 68 2.67 -9.72 -9.64
N ARG A 69 3.94 -10.09 -9.48
CA ARG A 69 4.64 -10.01 -8.17
C ARG A 69 5.04 -8.58 -7.81
N ASN A 70 5.18 -7.70 -8.80
CA ASN A 70 5.54 -6.29 -8.62
C ASN A 70 4.36 -5.37 -8.98
N ILE A 71 3.62 -4.94 -7.95
CA ILE A 71 2.40 -4.11 -8.08
C ILE A 71 2.70 -2.78 -8.80
N VAL A 72 3.84 -2.16 -8.49
CA VAL A 72 4.22 -0.82 -8.97
C VAL A 72 5.47 -0.82 -9.85
N GLY A 73 6.04 -2.00 -10.14
CA GLY A 73 7.25 -2.16 -10.93
C GLY A 73 8.40 -1.26 -10.46
N LEU A 74 8.99 -0.53 -11.41
CA LEU A 74 10.07 0.43 -11.16
C LEU A 74 9.58 1.79 -10.65
N ARG A 75 8.27 2.08 -10.69
CA ARG A 75 7.67 3.30 -10.15
C ARG A 75 7.32 3.12 -8.67
N GLY A 76 8.31 2.66 -7.89
CA GLY A 76 8.20 2.37 -6.47
C GLY A 76 9.58 2.12 -5.85
N PRO A 77 9.65 1.59 -4.61
CA PRO A 77 10.92 1.37 -3.91
C PRO A 77 11.98 0.62 -4.71
N THR A 78 11.56 -0.31 -5.59
CA THR A 78 12.47 -1.08 -6.44
C THR A 78 13.24 -0.19 -7.43
N GLY A 79 12.61 0.83 -8.02
CA GLY A 79 13.29 1.77 -8.91
C GLY A 79 14.36 2.59 -8.16
N MET A 80 14.04 3.06 -6.95
CA MET A 80 15.00 3.78 -6.10
C MET A 80 16.21 2.89 -5.74
N ARG A 81 15.97 1.61 -5.47
CA ARG A 81 17.02 0.65 -5.11
C ARG A 81 18.02 0.39 -6.24
N LEU A 82 17.70 0.69 -7.50
CA LEU A 82 18.65 0.58 -8.61
C LEU A 82 19.84 1.54 -8.50
N TYR A 83 19.71 2.63 -7.74
CA TYR A 83 20.83 3.54 -7.44
C TYR A 83 21.90 2.91 -6.55
N SER A 84 21.58 1.81 -5.87
CA SER A 84 22.56 1.00 -5.14
C SER A 84 22.16 -0.48 -5.22
N PRO A 85 22.48 -1.18 -6.33
CA PRO A 85 22.01 -2.54 -6.56
C PRO A 85 22.35 -3.52 -5.42
N LYS A 86 23.55 -3.39 -4.83
CA LYS A 86 23.96 -4.22 -3.71
C LYS A 86 23.08 -4.04 -2.47
N VAL A 87 22.78 -2.79 -2.10
CA VAL A 87 21.92 -2.48 -0.95
C VAL A 87 20.48 -2.87 -1.25
N GLY A 88 20.02 -2.56 -2.46
CA GLY A 88 18.68 -2.89 -2.94
C GLY A 88 18.36 -4.39 -2.86
N GLU A 89 19.30 -5.23 -3.27
CA GLU A 89 19.14 -6.68 -3.21
C GLU A 89 19.06 -7.20 -1.77
N LEU A 90 19.89 -6.69 -0.85
CA LEU A 90 19.83 -7.07 0.57
C LEU A 90 18.50 -6.68 1.21
N GLN A 91 17.99 -5.48 0.89
CA GLN A 91 16.66 -5.05 1.35
C GLN A 91 15.54 -5.93 0.77
N ARG A 92 15.67 -6.34 -0.50
CA ARG A 92 14.70 -7.23 -1.15
C ARG A 92 14.67 -8.60 -0.49
N GLN A 93 15.85 -9.21 -0.27
CA GLN A 93 15.98 -10.51 0.38
C GLN A 93 15.43 -10.50 1.81
N LEU A 94 15.76 -9.47 2.59
CA LEU A 94 15.21 -9.31 3.94
C LEU A 94 13.68 -9.23 3.91
N ASN A 95 13.12 -8.39 3.04
CA ASN A 95 11.67 -8.26 2.89
C ASN A 95 11.01 -9.56 2.42
N GLN A 96 11.64 -10.31 1.51
CA GLN A 96 11.13 -11.61 1.06
C GLN A 96 11.08 -12.61 2.22
N ALA A 97 12.17 -12.76 2.95
CA ALA A 97 12.24 -13.65 4.11
C ALA A 97 11.19 -13.27 5.16
N LEU A 98 11.06 -11.97 5.48
CA LEU A 98 10.10 -11.50 6.48
C LEU A 98 8.64 -11.66 6.04
N ARG A 99 8.33 -11.54 4.75
CA ARG A 99 6.94 -11.62 4.26
C ARG A 99 6.45 -13.05 4.05
N PHE A 100 7.34 -13.96 3.67
CA PHE A 100 6.95 -15.29 3.17
C PHE A 100 7.61 -16.47 3.90
N GLU A 101 8.70 -16.26 4.66
CA GLU A 101 9.48 -17.35 5.26
C GLU A 101 9.57 -17.25 6.81
N SER A 102 9.09 -16.14 7.38
CA SER A 102 9.24 -15.81 8.81
C SER A 102 8.22 -16.48 9.73
N GLY A 103 7.13 -17.03 9.17
CA GLY A 103 6.00 -17.58 9.92
C GLY A 103 4.99 -16.55 10.43
N ILE A 104 5.14 -15.26 10.08
CA ILE A 104 4.13 -14.23 10.39
C ILE A 104 2.90 -14.49 9.50
N SER A 105 1.70 -14.55 10.10
CA SER A 105 0.46 -14.69 9.33
C SER A 105 0.22 -13.48 8.42
N GLY A 106 -0.48 -13.68 7.30
CA GLY A 106 -0.78 -12.59 6.36
C GLY A 106 -1.47 -11.40 7.03
N THR A 107 -2.48 -11.66 7.86
CA THR A 107 -3.21 -10.61 8.61
C THR A 107 -2.29 -9.81 9.55
N MET A 108 -1.41 -10.47 10.32
CA MET A 108 -0.49 -9.78 11.24
C MET A 108 0.63 -9.04 10.51
N ARG A 109 1.11 -9.63 9.40
CA ARG A 109 2.10 -9.01 8.51
C ARG A 109 1.56 -7.69 7.97
N GLU A 110 0.39 -7.70 7.35
CA GLU A 110 -0.20 -6.49 6.77
C GLU A 110 -0.61 -5.47 7.85
N LEU A 111 -1.08 -5.91 9.02
CA LEU A 111 -1.34 -5.00 10.13
C LEU A 111 -0.07 -4.27 10.59
N ALA A 112 1.04 -4.99 10.77
CA ALA A 112 2.32 -4.40 11.16
C ALA A 112 2.85 -3.40 10.11
N ILE A 113 2.65 -3.71 8.83
CA ILE A 113 2.99 -2.81 7.72
C ILE A 113 2.13 -1.55 7.75
N LEU A 114 0.81 -1.67 7.88
CA LEU A 114 -0.09 -0.50 7.96
C LEU A 114 0.20 0.38 9.18
N VAL A 115 0.47 -0.23 10.33
CA VAL A 115 0.89 0.52 11.53
C VAL A 115 2.17 1.28 11.25
N THR A 116 3.19 0.63 10.68
CA THR A 116 4.46 1.28 10.34
C THR A 116 4.23 2.43 9.36
N ALA A 117 3.52 2.19 8.25
CA ALA A 117 3.21 3.20 7.25
C ALA A 117 2.44 4.39 7.85
N ARG A 118 1.53 4.15 8.80
CA ARG A 118 0.82 5.23 9.47
C ARG A 118 1.72 6.03 10.40
N GLU A 119 2.55 5.38 11.20
CA GLU A 119 3.42 6.05 12.16
C GLU A 119 4.56 6.83 11.46
N THR A 120 4.91 6.46 10.23
CA THR A 120 5.84 7.21 9.36
C THR A 120 5.13 8.14 8.36
N ASN A 121 3.79 8.17 8.35
CA ASN A 121 2.96 8.90 7.37
C ASN A 121 3.26 8.55 5.89
N SER A 122 3.71 7.33 5.61
CA SER A 122 3.99 6.81 4.27
C SER A 122 2.71 6.59 3.47
N GLN A 123 2.32 7.57 2.65
CA GLN A 123 1.13 7.51 1.79
C GLN A 123 1.21 6.34 0.79
N PHE A 124 2.40 6.13 0.21
CA PHE A 124 2.65 5.12 -0.80
C PHE A 124 2.54 3.69 -0.26
N GLU A 125 3.18 3.40 0.88
CA GLU A 125 3.05 2.08 1.50
C GLU A 125 1.62 1.82 1.96
N TRP A 126 0.94 2.82 2.52
CA TRP A 126 -0.46 2.66 2.90
C TRP A 126 -1.34 2.31 1.68
N ALA A 127 -1.21 3.06 0.58
CA ALA A 127 -1.97 2.82 -0.65
C ALA A 127 -1.73 1.41 -1.20
N ALA A 128 -0.47 0.95 -1.20
CA ALA A 128 -0.12 -0.38 -1.68
C ALA A 128 -0.63 -1.51 -0.78
N HIS A 129 -0.61 -1.32 0.54
CA HIS A 129 -0.86 -2.40 1.50
C HIS A 129 -2.29 -2.46 2.03
N GLN A 130 -3.05 -1.37 2.04
CA GLN A 130 -4.44 -1.40 2.52
C GLN A 130 -5.31 -2.44 1.76
N PRO A 131 -5.28 -2.51 0.41
CA PRO A 131 -6.03 -3.53 -0.32
C PRO A 131 -5.54 -4.96 -0.05
N ILE A 132 -4.27 -5.15 0.28
CA ILE A 132 -3.70 -6.45 0.63
C ILE A 132 -4.17 -6.87 2.01
N ALA A 133 -4.14 -5.96 3.00
CA ALA A 133 -4.62 -6.20 4.35
C ALA A 133 -6.08 -6.66 4.37
N LEU A 134 -6.94 -6.03 3.56
CA LEU A 134 -8.33 -6.44 3.39
C LEU A 134 -8.46 -7.86 2.81
N ARG A 135 -7.66 -8.20 1.78
CA ARG A 135 -7.66 -9.55 1.18
C ARG A 135 -7.13 -10.62 2.13
N GLU A 136 -6.19 -10.27 3.01
CA GLU A 136 -5.66 -11.13 4.07
C GLU A 136 -6.59 -11.21 5.30
N GLY A 137 -7.78 -10.61 5.23
CA GLY A 137 -8.84 -10.75 6.24
C GLY A 137 -8.81 -9.74 7.38
N LEU A 138 -7.98 -8.69 7.31
CA LEU A 138 -8.00 -7.63 8.32
C LEU A 138 -9.29 -6.81 8.19
N SER A 139 -9.99 -6.58 9.30
CA SER A 139 -11.26 -5.85 9.30
C SER A 139 -11.05 -4.37 8.94
N GLN A 140 -12.02 -3.77 8.22
CA GLN A 140 -11.99 -2.32 7.95
C GLN A 140 -11.98 -1.51 9.24
N SER A 141 -12.65 -1.98 10.31
CA SER A 141 -12.62 -1.33 11.61
C SER A 141 -11.22 -1.26 12.23
N THR A 142 -10.41 -2.32 12.09
CA THR A 142 -9.03 -2.34 12.58
C THR A 142 -8.16 -1.40 11.76
N ILE A 143 -8.32 -1.42 10.42
CA ILE A 143 -7.64 -0.49 9.51
C ILE A 143 -7.96 0.96 9.88
N ASP A 144 -9.21 1.29 10.17
CA ASP A 144 -9.63 2.63 10.56
C ASP A 144 -9.03 3.05 11.92
N VAL A 145 -8.90 2.13 12.88
CA VAL A 145 -8.21 2.40 14.15
C VAL A 145 -6.76 2.81 13.90
N VAL A 146 -6.06 2.12 13.01
CA VAL A 146 -4.70 2.51 12.62
C VAL A 146 -4.72 3.85 11.89
N LYS A 147 -5.50 3.96 10.82
CA LYS A 147 -5.57 5.12 9.91
C LYS A 147 -5.79 6.43 10.66
N PHE A 148 -6.74 6.44 11.58
CA PHE A 148 -7.15 7.63 12.33
C PHE A 148 -6.50 7.72 13.71
N ARG A 149 -5.52 6.85 14.02
CA ARG A 149 -4.87 6.75 15.33
C ARG A 149 -5.87 6.67 16.50
N ARG A 150 -6.98 5.96 16.32
CA ARG A 150 -8.03 5.80 17.35
C ARG A 150 -7.59 4.86 18.47
N THR A 151 -8.35 4.81 19.55
CA THR A 151 -8.17 3.82 20.62
C THR A 151 -8.22 2.39 20.08
N THR A 152 -7.45 1.48 20.67
CA THR A 152 -7.47 0.04 20.38
C THR A 152 -8.46 -0.72 21.27
N ALA A 153 -9.23 -0.02 22.10
CA ALA A 153 -10.27 -0.64 22.93
C ALA A 153 -11.31 -1.36 22.05
N GLY A 154 -11.65 -2.59 22.42
CA GLY A 154 -12.62 -3.42 21.68
C GLY A 154 -12.05 -4.16 20.48
N LEU A 155 -10.77 -3.96 20.12
CA LEU A 155 -10.12 -4.80 19.12
C LEU A 155 -9.72 -6.18 19.69
N PRO A 156 -9.62 -7.22 18.85
CA PRO A 156 -8.98 -8.48 19.22
C PRO A 156 -7.60 -8.23 19.82
N GLU A 157 -7.25 -8.98 20.87
CA GLU A 157 -5.99 -8.76 21.60
C GLU A 157 -4.75 -8.75 20.69
N PRO A 158 -4.56 -9.70 19.75
CA PRO A 158 -3.40 -9.68 18.87
C PRO A 158 -3.26 -8.38 18.07
N GLU A 159 -4.38 -7.88 17.53
CA GLU A 159 -4.39 -6.65 16.74
C GLU A 159 -4.09 -5.43 17.61
N ALA A 160 -4.73 -5.33 18.79
CA ALA A 160 -4.50 -4.24 19.72
C ALA A 160 -3.03 -4.16 20.15
N VAL A 161 -2.39 -5.30 20.45
CA VAL A 161 -0.99 -5.37 20.85
C VAL A 161 -0.06 -4.94 19.73
N VAL A 162 -0.26 -5.41 18.49
CA VAL A 162 0.58 -5.02 17.34
C VAL A 162 0.47 -3.51 17.07
N ILE A 163 -0.73 -2.94 17.15
CA ILE A 163 -0.96 -1.49 16.98
C ILE A 163 -0.26 -0.70 18.08
N GLN A 164 -0.44 -1.10 19.35
CA GLN A 164 0.19 -0.42 20.49
C GLN A 164 1.71 -0.52 20.44
N LEU A 165 2.24 -1.69 20.06
CA LEU A 165 3.68 -1.91 19.88
C LEU A 165 4.25 -0.96 18.84
N GLY A 166 3.67 -0.88 17.64
CA GLY A 166 4.17 0.02 16.59
C GLY A 166 4.07 1.50 16.97
N ARG A 167 2.97 1.95 17.59
CA ARG A 167 2.84 3.32 18.13
C ARG A 167 3.92 3.65 19.17
N GLN A 168 4.27 2.69 20.02
CA GLN A 168 5.31 2.88 21.02
C GLN A 168 6.72 2.88 20.42
N ILE A 169 6.99 2.04 19.41
CA ILE A 169 8.28 1.99 18.72
C ILE A 169 8.54 3.32 17.98
N PHE A 170 7.58 3.78 17.18
CA PHE A 170 7.80 4.91 16.26
C PHE A 170 7.40 6.27 16.84
N GLY A 171 6.36 6.31 17.68
CA GLY A 171 5.87 7.53 18.32
C GLY A 171 6.56 7.80 19.65
N ALA A 172 6.30 6.96 20.65
CA ALA A 172 6.85 7.14 22.01
C ALA A 172 8.35 6.86 22.11
N LYS A 173 8.90 6.11 21.14
CA LYS A 173 10.30 5.65 21.08
C LYS A 173 10.73 4.85 22.32
N LYS A 174 9.76 4.23 22.99
CA LYS A 174 9.97 3.37 24.16
C LYS A 174 8.79 2.43 24.31
N VAL A 175 9.08 1.13 24.30
CA VAL A 175 8.09 0.09 24.54
C VAL A 175 7.98 -0.15 26.05
N THR A 176 6.76 -0.16 26.57
CA THR A 176 6.52 -0.44 28.00
C THR A 176 6.69 -1.94 28.29
N PRO A 177 7.03 -2.32 29.54
CA PRO A 177 7.14 -3.73 29.92
C PRO A 177 5.87 -4.54 29.65
N ASP A 178 4.69 -3.94 29.88
CA ASP A 178 3.40 -4.58 29.63
C ASP A 178 3.19 -4.95 28.15
N ILE A 179 3.38 -3.99 27.24
CA ILE A 179 3.21 -4.24 25.80
C ILE A 179 4.24 -5.25 25.30
N PHE A 180 5.49 -5.15 25.77
CA PHE A 180 6.53 -6.11 25.43
C PHE A 180 6.15 -7.54 25.88
N ALA A 181 5.71 -7.70 27.13
CA ALA A 181 5.34 -9.01 27.69
C ALA A 181 4.15 -9.64 26.93
N ARG A 182 3.14 -8.83 26.58
CA ARG A 182 1.98 -9.29 25.81
C ARG A 182 2.35 -9.68 24.38
N ALA A 183 3.17 -8.87 23.71
CA ALA A 183 3.66 -9.18 22.37
C ALA A 183 4.53 -10.46 22.38
N LEU A 184 5.38 -10.62 23.40
CA LEU A 184 6.19 -11.82 23.59
C LEU A 184 5.34 -13.07 23.82
N LYS A 185 4.28 -12.97 24.62
CA LYS A 185 3.34 -14.08 24.87
C LYS A 185 2.61 -14.49 23.59
N LEU A 186 2.21 -13.53 22.76
CA LEU A 186 1.48 -13.79 21.51
C LEU A 186 2.36 -14.42 20.43
N CYS A 187 3.60 -13.93 20.27
CA CYS A 187 4.44 -14.29 19.13
C CYS A 187 5.57 -15.28 19.47
N GLY A 188 5.87 -15.45 20.75
CA GLY A 188 7.13 -16.06 21.19
C GLY A 188 8.35 -15.20 20.82
N PRO A 189 9.57 -15.59 21.27
CA PRO A 189 10.77 -14.79 21.06
C PRO A 189 11.09 -14.57 19.57
N ARG A 190 11.07 -15.64 18.76
CA ARG A 190 11.36 -15.57 17.32
C ARG A 190 10.30 -14.79 16.56
N GLY A 191 9.02 -15.02 16.86
CA GLY A 191 7.93 -14.31 16.18
C GLY A 191 7.94 -12.82 16.49
N LEU A 192 8.20 -12.44 17.75
CA LEU A 192 8.31 -11.03 18.14
C LEU A 192 9.49 -10.35 17.42
N PHE A 193 10.65 -11.00 17.38
CA PHE A 193 11.80 -10.48 16.63
C PHE A 193 11.45 -10.26 15.15
N ASN A 194 10.87 -11.26 14.50
CA ASN A 194 10.48 -11.16 13.08
C ASN A 194 9.47 -10.05 12.83
N LEU A 195 8.49 -9.87 13.73
CA LEU A 195 7.48 -8.82 13.62
C LEU A 195 8.11 -7.42 13.73
N VAL A 196 9.01 -7.21 14.70
CA VAL A 196 9.72 -5.93 14.88
C VAL A 196 10.69 -5.69 13.73
N ALA A 197 11.38 -6.72 13.23
CA ALA A 197 12.25 -6.62 12.06
C ALA A 197 11.46 -6.23 10.80
N LEU A 198 10.23 -6.75 10.61
CA LEU A 198 9.32 -6.35 9.54
C LEU A 198 8.95 -4.87 9.66
N MET A 199 8.55 -4.40 10.86
CA MET A 199 8.28 -2.99 11.09
C MET A 199 9.51 -2.12 10.79
N GLY A 200 10.71 -2.54 11.20
CA GLY A 200 11.95 -1.85 10.89
C GLY A 200 12.26 -1.78 9.39
N ALA A 201 12.05 -2.87 8.65
CA ALA A 201 12.25 -2.91 7.20
C ALA A 201 11.30 -1.98 6.43
N TYR A 202 10.05 -1.88 6.86
CA TYR A 202 9.07 -0.94 6.30
C TYR A 202 9.35 0.50 6.75
N SER A 203 9.85 0.72 7.97
CA SER A 203 10.31 2.06 8.38
C SER A 203 11.50 2.55 7.55
N SER A 204 12.45 1.66 7.25
CA SER A 204 13.55 1.94 6.32
C SER A 204 13.06 2.26 4.91
N THR A 205 12.04 1.55 4.44
CA THR A 205 11.41 1.82 3.13
C THR A 205 10.68 3.16 3.14
N ALA A 206 9.90 3.46 4.18
CA ALA A 206 9.25 4.75 4.40
C ALA A 206 10.25 5.91 4.41
N ALA A 207 11.44 5.73 4.99
CA ALA A 207 12.49 6.75 4.98
C ALA A 207 12.97 7.06 3.56
N LEU A 208 13.17 6.04 2.71
CA LEU A 208 13.50 6.24 1.29
C LEU A 208 12.36 6.99 0.57
N LEU A 209 11.13 6.52 0.75
CA LEU A 209 9.94 7.11 0.11
C LEU A 209 9.76 8.59 0.49
N THR A 210 10.04 8.92 1.76
CA THR A 210 9.98 10.30 2.27
C THR A 210 11.11 11.15 1.71
N ALA A 211 12.36 10.66 1.74
CA ALA A 211 13.53 11.42 1.30
C ALA A 211 13.48 11.73 -0.20
N PHE A 212 13.04 10.77 -1.00
CA PHE A 212 12.93 10.89 -2.46
C PHE A 212 11.55 11.38 -2.94
N ASP A 213 10.67 11.77 -2.01
CA ASP A 213 9.33 12.31 -2.29
C ASP A 213 8.54 11.46 -3.30
N MET A 214 8.39 10.17 -2.97
CA MET A 214 7.66 9.23 -3.80
C MET A 214 6.20 9.66 -3.94
N GLN A 215 5.78 9.90 -5.17
CA GLN A 215 4.40 10.24 -5.49
C GLN A 215 3.54 8.97 -5.63
N LEU A 216 2.25 9.11 -5.32
CA LEU A 216 1.26 8.10 -5.68
C LEU A 216 1.08 8.07 -7.21
N PRO A 217 0.57 6.95 -7.77
CA PRO A 217 0.18 6.90 -9.17
C PRO A 217 -0.74 8.07 -9.55
N PRO A 218 -0.61 8.63 -10.77
CA PRO A 218 -1.42 9.76 -11.20
C PRO A 218 -2.92 9.50 -11.04
N GLY A 219 -3.62 10.45 -10.41
CA GLY A 219 -5.07 10.36 -10.15
C GLY A 219 -5.45 9.70 -8.83
N GLU A 220 -4.50 9.10 -8.11
CA GLU A 220 -4.76 8.60 -6.75
C GLU A 220 -4.75 9.74 -5.73
N LYS A 221 -5.68 9.66 -4.77
CA LYS A 221 -5.74 10.60 -3.65
C LYS A 221 -4.92 10.04 -2.48
N PRO A 222 -4.14 10.89 -1.77
CA PRO A 222 -3.45 10.48 -0.55
C PRO A 222 -4.42 9.81 0.45
N PRO A 223 -4.23 8.52 0.79
CA PRO A 223 -5.21 7.81 1.61
C PRO A 223 -5.16 8.20 3.08
N LEU A 224 -4.02 8.67 3.59
CA LEU A 224 -3.83 9.00 5.01
C LEU A 224 -4.12 10.47 5.30
N PRO A 225 -4.76 10.79 6.43
CA PRO A 225 -4.77 12.16 6.94
C PRO A 225 -3.36 12.51 7.44
N LEU A 226 -2.75 13.56 6.89
CA LEU A 226 -1.49 14.09 7.41
C LEU A 226 -1.76 15.04 8.59
N PRO A 227 -0.86 15.11 9.59
CA PRO A 227 -0.94 16.11 10.66
C PRO A 227 -0.78 17.54 10.14
#